data_AF-A0A945ZRP5-F1
#
_entry.id   AF-A0A945ZRP5-F1
#
_cell.length_a   1.000
_cell.length_b   1.000
_cell.length_c   1.000
_cell.angle_alpha   90.00
_cell.angle_beta   90.00
_cell.angle_gamma   90.00
#
_symmetry.space_group_name_H-M   'P 1'
#
loop_
_entity.id
_entity.type
_entity.pdbx_description
1 polymer ?
#
loop_
_entity_poly.entity_id
_entity_poly.type
_entity_poly.pdbx_seq_one_letter_code
_entity_poly.pdbx_strand_id
1 'polypeptide(L)' 'MAFSMAGSIGICVWLGRRWDQQSTQSAPIGTLIGGVLGTLFAIWLVIKELSK' A
#
# COMPACT_ATOMS: atom_id res chain seq x y z
N MET A 1 -7.46 11.52 10.18
CA MET A 1 -7.67 10.17 9.60
C MET A 1 -7.10 10.03 8.19
N ALA A 2 -7.34 10.98 7.27
CA ALA A 2 -6.76 10.93 5.91
C ALA A 2 -5.22 10.77 5.87
N PHE A 3 -4.52 11.40 6.82
CA PHE A 3 -3.06 11.30 6.94
C PHE A 3 -2.56 9.87 7.25
N SER A 4 -3.32 9.11 8.05
CA SER A 4 -3.01 7.71 8.37
C SER A 4 -3.28 6.77 7.19
N MET A 5 -4.26 7.09 6.34
CA MET A 5 -4.61 6.31 5.15
C MET A 5 -3.65 6.55 3.99
N ALA A 6 -3.29 7.80 3.73
CA ALA A 6 -2.25 8.12 2.76
C ALA A 6 -0.89 7.55 3.20
N GLY A 7 -0.62 7.57 4.52
CA GLY A 7 0.56 6.96 5.12
C GLY A 7 0.63 5.44 4.93
N SER A 8 -0.47 4.71 5.14
CA SER A 8 -0.48 3.25 4.96
C SER A 8 -0.28 2.84 3.51
N ILE A 9 -0.88 3.56 2.55
CA ILE A 9 -0.63 3.34 1.12
C ILE A 9 0.84 3.61 0.79
N GLY A 10 1.39 4.74 1.26
CA GLY A 10 2.79 5.10 1.03
C GLY A 10 3.78 4.07 1.56
N ILE A 11 3.53 3.51 2.76
CA ILE A 11 4.39 2.48 3.36
C ILE A 11 4.33 1.17 2.57
N CYS A 12 3.13 0.72 2.17
CA CYS A 12 2.98 -0.50 1.37
C CYS A 12 3.65 -0.38 -0.01
N VAL A 13 3.50 0.77 -0.68
CA VAL A 13 4.17 1.06 -1.95
C VAL A 13 5.68 1.13 -1.78
N TRP A 14 6.18 1.73 -0.70
CA TRP A 14 7.61 1.85 -0.42
C TRP A 14 8.25 0.47 -0.16
N LEU A 15 7.60 -0.40 0.61
CA LEU A 15 8.05 -1.79 0.81
C LEU A 15 8.07 -2.57 -0.49
N GLY A 16 7.02 -2.42 -1.31
CA GLY A 16 6.94 -3.00 -2.64
C GLY A 16 8.09 -2.56 -3.56
N ARG A 17 8.41 -1.27 -3.54
CA ARG A 17 9.52 -0.69 -4.31
C ARG A 17 10.88 -1.16 -3.83
N ARG A 18 11.08 -1.29 -2.52
CA ARG A 18 12.31 -1.85 -1.92
C ARG A 18 12.52 -3.30 -2.37
N TRP A 19 11.44 -4.07 -2.44
CA TRP A 19 11.48 -5.45 -2.91
C TRP A 19 11.72 -5.54 -4.43
N ASP A 20 11.11 -4.67 -5.23
CA ASP A 20 11.39 -4.55 -6.66
C ASP A 20 12.84 -4.16 -6.94
N GLN A 21 13.46 -3.34 -6.08
CA GLN A 21 14.87 -2.98 -6.22
C GLN A 21 15.82 -4.13 -5.84
N GLN A 22 15.38 -5.03 -4.95
CA GLN A 22 16.15 -6.21 -4.55
C GLN A 22 15.95 -7.39 -5.50
N SER A 23 14.77 -7.53 -6.09
CA SER A 23 14.54 -8.50 -7.16
C SER A 23 15.07 -7.92 -8.45
N THR A 24 15.92 -8.65 -9.19
CA THR A 24 16.40 -8.24 -10.53
C THR A 24 15.28 -8.28 -11.60
N GLN A 25 14.03 -8.06 -11.20
CA GLN A 25 12.88 -8.00 -12.09
C GLN A 25 12.77 -6.61 -12.70
N SER A 26 12.66 -6.55 -14.02
CA SER A 26 12.52 -5.31 -14.77
C SER A 26 11.14 -4.66 -14.58
N ALA A 27 10.15 -5.41 -14.11
CA ALA A 27 8.79 -4.94 -13.89
C ALA A 27 8.56 -4.59 -12.41
N PRO A 28 7.95 -3.43 -12.08
CA PRO A 28 7.72 -2.99 -10.70
C PRO A 28 6.52 -3.69 -10.06
N ILE A 29 6.59 -5.02 -9.95
CA ILE A 29 5.50 -5.89 -9.49
C ILE A 29 5.23 -5.68 -8.01
N GLY A 30 6.27 -5.60 -7.19
CA GLY A 30 6.19 -5.34 -5.76
C GLY A 30 5.51 -4.00 -5.46
N THR A 31 5.85 -2.95 -6.21
CA THR A 31 5.27 -1.61 -6.11
C THR A 31 3.78 -1.62 -6.46
N LEU A 32 3.40 -2.34 -7.51
CA LEU A 32 1.99 -2.50 -7.91
C LEU A 32 1.18 -3.24 -6.84
N ILE A 33 1.70 -4.36 -6.35
CA ILE A 33 1.06 -5.14 -5.28
C ILE A 33 0.96 -4.31 -3.99
N GLY A 34 2.03 -3.59 -3.64
CA GLY A 34 2.08 -2.68 -2.50
C GLY A 34 1.03 -1.57 -2.60
N GLY A 35 0.83 -1.01 -3.79
CA GLY A 35 -0.24 -0.04 -4.05
C GLY A 35 -1.63 -0.63 -3.84
N VAL A 36 -1.91 -1.77 -4.47
CA VAL A 36 -3.22 -2.43 -4.36
C VAL A 36 -3.54 -2.83 -2.91
N LEU A 37 -2.59 -3.47 -2.21
CA LEU A 37 -2.78 -3.86 -0.81
C LEU A 37 -2.94 -2.65 0.11
N GLY A 38 -2.15 -1.59 -0.10
CA GLY A 38 -2.26 -0.34 0.63
C GLY A 38 -3.63 0.31 0.46
N THR A 39 -4.16 0.33 -0.77
CA THR A 39 -5.50 0.87 -1.05
C THR A 39 -6.61 0.03 -0.42
N LEU A 40 -6.54 -1.30 -0.53
CA LEU A 40 -7.51 -2.20 0.12
C LEU A 40 -7.51 -2.01 1.64
N PHE A 41 -6.32 -1.87 2.24
CA PHE A 41 -6.19 -1.64 3.68
C PHE A 41 -6.76 -0.27 4.11
N ALA A 42 -6.52 0.78 3.32
CA ALA A 42 -7.09 2.09 3.56
C ALA A 42 -8.63 2.06 3.46
N ILE A 43 -9.20 1.40 2.45
CA ILE A 43 -10.65 1.21 2.30
C ILE A 43 -11.22 0.44 3.51
N TRP A 44 -10.55 -0.64 3.94
CA TRP A 44 -10.98 -1.41 5.10
C TRP A 44 -11.00 -0.56 6.38
N LEU A 45 -9.98 0.29 6.59
CA LEU A 45 -9.96 1.22 7.71
C LEU A 45 -11.11 2.23 7.65
N VAL A 46 -11.44 2.75 6.46
CA VAL A 46 -12.61 3.64 6.27
C VAL A 46 -13.89 2.92 6.66
N ILE A 47 -14.13 1.72 6.12
CA ILE A 47 -15.35 0.94 6.39
C ILE A 47 -15.48 0.65 7.89
N LYS A 48 -14.38 0.24 8.53
CA LYS A 48 -14.37 -0.05 9.96
C LYS A 48 -14.68 1.19 10.80
N GLU A 49 -14.17 2.35 10.41
CA GLU A 49 -14.42 3.61 11.13
C GLU A 49 -15.86 4.10 10.94
N LEU A 50 -16.45 3.91 9.74
CA LEU A 50 -17.84 4.26 9.42
C LEU A 50 -18.87 3.26 9.95
N SER A 51 -18.45 2.05 10.32
CA SER A 51 -19.31 1.01 10.89
C SER A 51 -19.50 1.13 12.41
N LYS A 52 -19.10 2.27 13.00
CA LYS A 52 -19.38 2.69 14.38
C LYS A 52 -20.59 3.61 14.41
#